data_AF-A0A950EFD9-F1
#
_entry.id   AF-A0A950EFD9-F1
#
_cell.length_a   1.000
_cell.length_b   1.000
_cell.length_c   1.000
_cell.angle_alpha   90.00
_cell.angle_beta   90.00
_cell.angle_gamma   90.00
#
_symmetry.space_group_name_H-M   'P 1'
#
loop_
_entity.id
_entity.type
_entity.pdbx_description
1 polymer ?
#
loop_
_entity_poly.entity_id
_entity_poly.type
_entity_poly.pdbx_seq_one_letter_code
_entity_poly.pdbx_strand_id
1 'polypeptide(L)'
;MAEAVADAIAARSHLIVEAGTGVGKSFAYLVPAILDAVASRKKVVVSTHTINLQEQLLLKDIPFLQGVLPPPFDAVLVKGRGNYLSLRRLRSAREKGRSLFDREEEVRQLERVGAWAGTTQDGSRSDLDFQPLPVVWDEVQSDRDNCQGKTCPTSRECFYHAARRRMEAAQVVIVNHAVYLTDLALRREGANFLPDHDVAIFDEAHTLEGVASDHLGETIS
;
A
#
# COMPACT_ATOMS: atom_id res chain seq x y z
N MET A 1 3.61 10.56 25.16
CA MET A 1 3.03 9.81 24.02
C MET A 1 3.78 8.51 23.77
N ALA A 2 5.10 8.53 23.50
CA ALA A 2 5.85 7.30 23.19
C ALA A 2 5.76 6.20 24.27
N GLU A 3 5.92 6.57 25.55
CA GLU A 3 5.74 5.65 26.68
C GLU A 3 4.33 5.05 26.70
N ALA A 4 3.29 5.87 26.57
CA ALA A 4 1.91 5.40 26.52
C ALA A 4 1.65 4.43 25.34
N VAL A 5 2.26 4.69 24.17
CA VAL A 5 2.19 3.76 23.03
C VAL A 5 2.91 2.45 23.36
N ALA A 6 4.10 2.51 23.95
CA ALA A 6 4.84 1.31 24.36
C ALA A 6 4.04 0.47 25.38
N ASP A 7 3.45 1.12 26.37
CA ASP A 7 2.62 0.48 27.39
C ASP A 7 1.37 -0.17 26.77
N ALA A 8 0.71 0.51 25.83
CA ALA A 8 -0.46 -0.03 25.13
C ALA A 8 -0.11 -1.25 24.28
N ILE A 9 1.03 -1.22 23.58
CA ILE A 9 1.55 -2.36 22.82
C ILE A 9 1.85 -3.53 23.74
N ALA A 10 2.56 -3.29 24.86
CA ALA A 10 2.92 -4.32 25.83
C ALA A 10 1.68 -4.94 26.51
N ALA A 11 0.70 -4.11 26.87
CA ALA A 11 -0.55 -4.53 27.49
C ALA A 11 -1.59 -5.08 26.49
N ARG A 12 -1.31 -5.01 25.18
CA ARG A 12 -2.24 -5.36 24.09
C ARG A 12 -3.59 -4.63 24.21
N SER A 13 -3.54 -3.34 24.54
CA SER A 13 -4.72 -2.50 24.75
C SER A 13 -4.86 -1.44 23.65
N HIS A 14 -6.06 -0.86 23.54
CA HIS A 14 -6.30 0.27 22.63
C HIS A 14 -5.91 1.58 23.31
N LEU A 15 -5.28 2.47 22.53
CA LEU A 15 -4.90 3.81 22.96
C LEU A 15 -5.40 4.82 21.94
N ILE A 16 -6.09 5.85 22.42
CA ILE A 16 -6.42 7.05 21.64
C ILE A 16 -5.55 8.19 22.17
N VAL A 17 -4.86 8.87 21.26
CA VAL A 17 -4.00 10.01 21.60
C VAL A 17 -4.43 11.20 20.76
N GLU A 18 -4.77 12.30 21.42
CA GLU A 18 -4.84 13.61 20.78
C GLU A 18 -3.47 14.29 20.91
N ALA A 19 -2.91 14.69 19.79
CA ALA A 19 -1.62 15.36 19.77
C ALA A 19 -1.59 16.44 18.68
N GLY A 20 -1.04 17.61 19.03
CA GLY A 20 -0.94 18.76 18.13
C GLY A 20 -0.11 18.48 16.88
N THR A 21 -0.13 19.39 15.91
CA THR A 21 0.78 19.34 14.76
C THR A 21 2.21 19.67 15.19
N GLY A 22 3.21 19.00 14.60
CA GLY A 22 4.62 19.31 14.84
C GLY A 22 5.22 18.78 16.16
N VAL A 23 4.46 18.09 17.00
CA VAL A 23 4.94 17.56 18.30
C VAL A 23 5.73 16.24 18.19
N GLY A 24 6.04 15.79 16.97
CA GLY A 24 6.75 14.52 16.75
C GLY A 24 5.86 13.28 16.88
N LYS A 25 4.58 13.37 16.52
CA LYS A 25 3.60 12.26 16.58
C LYS A 25 4.12 10.99 15.90
N SER A 26 4.64 11.13 14.68
CA SER A 26 5.18 10.02 13.90
C SER A 26 6.22 9.23 14.67
N PHE A 27 7.25 9.90 15.21
CA PHE A 27 8.28 9.23 16.00
C PHE A 27 7.72 8.63 17.29
N ALA A 28 6.79 9.32 17.94
CA ALA A 28 6.21 8.84 19.18
C ALA A 28 5.43 7.52 19.01
N TYR A 29 4.81 7.26 17.86
CA TYR A 29 4.21 5.95 17.59
C TYR A 29 5.16 4.96 16.90
N LEU A 30 6.04 5.42 16.00
CA LEU A 30 6.93 4.56 15.23
C LEU A 30 8.01 3.91 16.09
N VAL A 31 8.69 4.68 16.95
CA VAL A 31 9.83 4.19 17.74
C VAL A 31 9.44 2.99 18.61
N PRO A 32 8.44 3.08 19.51
CA PRO A 32 8.06 1.93 20.34
C PRO A 32 7.52 0.76 19.51
N ALA A 33 6.77 1.04 18.43
CA ALA A 33 6.21 -0.01 17.58
C ALA A 33 7.30 -0.79 16.82
N ILE A 34 8.29 -0.10 16.26
CA ILE A 34 9.43 -0.72 15.56
C ILE A 34 10.24 -1.57 16.54
N LEU A 35 10.54 -1.02 17.73
CA LEU A 35 11.33 -1.75 18.73
C LEU A 35 10.64 -3.04 19.18
N ASP A 36 9.32 -3.01 19.45
CA ASP A 36 8.56 -4.24 19.76
C ASP A 36 8.49 -5.19 18.55
N ALA A 37 8.27 -4.65 17.34
CA ALA A 37 8.19 -5.43 16.11
C ALA A 37 9.45 -6.27 15.88
N VAL A 38 10.62 -5.64 15.98
CA VAL A 38 11.88 -6.34 15.72
C VAL A 38 12.25 -7.27 16.88
N ALA A 39 12.10 -6.84 18.13
CA ALA A 39 12.44 -7.65 19.30
C ALA A 39 11.60 -8.94 19.37
N SER A 40 10.33 -8.86 19.01
CA SER A 40 9.37 -9.96 19.12
C SER A 40 9.07 -10.67 17.79
N ARG A 41 9.74 -10.29 16.68
CA ARG A 41 9.42 -10.74 15.31
C ARG A 41 7.94 -10.56 14.94
N LYS A 42 7.35 -9.48 15.42
CA LYS A 42 5.97 -9.07 15.14
C LYS A 42 5.92 -8.14 13.93
N LYS A 43 4.71 -7.83 13.49
CA LYS A 43 4.46 -6.90 12.39
C LYS A 43 3.59 -5.75 12.82
N VAL A 44 3.93 -4.55 12.34
CA VAL A 44 3.21 -3.31 12.59
C VAL A 44 2.61 -2.82 11.28
N VAL A 45 1.34 -2.47 11.30
CA VAL A 45 0.69 -1.76 10.20
C VAL A 45 0.43 -0.31 10.60
N VAL A 46 0.92 0.63 9.80
CA VAL A 46 0.64 2.06 9.95
C VAL A 46 -0.31 2.46 8.83
N SER A 47 -1.52 2.86 9.20
CA SER A 47 -2.54 3.36 8.31
C SER A 47 -2.59 4.88 8.42
N THR A 48 -2.51 5.58 7.29
CA THR A 48 -2.57 7.05 7.24
C THR A 48 -3.52 7.51 6.13
N HIS A 49 -3.99 8.75 6.19
CA HIS A 49 -4.95 9.26 5.22
C HIS A 49 -4.30 9.81 3.95
N THR A 50 -3.38 10.78 4.08
CA THR A 50 -2.94 11.60 2.94
C THR A 50 -1.68 11.06 2.25
N ILE A 51 -1.56 11.33 0.95
CA ILE A 51 -0.33 11.02 0.18
C ILE A 51 0.88 11.74 0.80
N ASN A 52 0.72 13.00 1.20
CA ASN A 52 1.80 13.79 1.80
C ASN A 52 2.33 13.16 3.09
N LEU A 53 1.47 12.62 3.94
CA LEU A 53 1.89 11.93 5.17
C LEU A 53 2.60 10.61 4.86
N GLN A 54 2.13 9.86 3.86
CA GLN A 54 2.82 8.65 3.40
C GLN A 54 4.23 8.99 2.88
N GLU A 55 4.36 10.04 2.07
CA GLU A 55 5.65 10.52 1.57
C GLU A 55 6.55 11.00 2.70
N GLN A 56 6.02 11.73 3.68
CA GLN A 56 6.80 12.14 4.85
C GLN A 56 7.33 10.92 5.62
N LEU A 57 6.47 9.93 5.88
CA LEU A 57 6.88 8.70 6.56
C LEU A 57 7.97 7.97 5.78
N LEU A 58 7.80 7.81 4.46
CA LEU A 58 8.67 6.99 3.63
C LEU A 58 9.99 7.65 3.25
N LEU A 59 9.97 8.97 3.02
CA LEU A 59 11.14 9.71 2.51
C LEU A 59 11.94 10.38 3.62
N LYS A 60 11.36 10.55 4.82
CA LYS A 60 12.01 11.23 5.94
C LYS A 60 12.02 10.39 7.20
N ASP A 61 10.86 10.13 7.79
CA ASP A 61 10.77 9.62 9.16
C ASP A 61 11.35 8.20 9.26
N ILE A 62 10.98 7.30 8.35
CA ILE A 62 11.50 5.91 8.32
C ILE A 62 12.97 5.85 7.96
N PRO A 63 13.47 6.48 6.87
CA PRO A 63 14.89 6.47 6.56
C PRO A 63 15.74 7.02 7.70
N PHE A 64 15.26 8.07 8.39
CA PHE A 64 15.92 8.57 9.59
C PHE A 64 15.97 7.51 10.68
N LEU A 65 14.84 6.88 11.02
CA LEU A 65 14.78 5.83 12.03
C LEU A 65 15.63 4.61 11.68
N GLN A 66 15.69 4.19 10.42
CA GLN A 66 16.59 3.12 9.97
C GLN A 66 18.06 3.46 10.18
N GLY A 67 18.42 4.75 10.13
CA GLY A 67 19.78 5.23 10.39
C GLY A 67 20.15 5.34 11.87
N VAL A 68 19.17 5.45 12.78
CA VAL A 68 19.43 5.73 14.21
C VAL A 68 18.94 4.66 15.18
N LEU A 69 17.98 3.82 14.80
CA LEU A 69 17.44 2.76 15.66
C LEU A 69 18.11 1.41 15.36
N PRO A 70 18.86 0.83 16.30
CA PRO A 70 19.14 -0.60 16.32
C PRO A 70 17.99 -1.36 16.98
N PRO A 71 17.66 -2.60 16.57
CA PRO A 71 18.15 -3.36 15.40
C PRO A 71 17.59 -2.87 14.05
N PRO A 72 18.22 -3.24 12.90
CA PRO A 72 17.72 -2.87 11.58
C PRO A 72 16.32 -3.44 11.32
N PHE A 73 15.52 -2.70 10.55
CA PHE A 73 14.17 -3.08 10.19
C PHE A 73 13.84 -2.68 8.75
N ASP A 74 12.94 -3.45 8.13
CA ASP A 74 12.39 -3.16 6.82
C ASP A 74 11.01 -2.53 6.95
N ALA A 75 10.77 -1.50 6.13
CA ALA A 75 9.48 -0.84 6.00
C ALA A 75 9.07 -0.72 4.54
N VAL A 76 7.78 -0.91 4.24
CA VAL A 76 7.27 -0.87 2.86
C VAL A 76 5.93 -0.15 2.76
N LEU A 77 5.76 0.62 1.68
CA LEU A 77 4.46 1.15 1.28
C LEU A 77 3.69 0.12 0.46
N VAL A 78 2.47 -0.17 0.91
CA VAL A 78 1.54 -1.06 0.21
C VAL A 78 0.38 -0.26 -0.34
N LYS A 79 0.15 -0.43 -1.64
CA LYS A 79 -0.94 0.20 -2.37
C LYS A 79 -2.02 -0.83 -2.69
N GLY A 80 -3.23 -0.37 -3.00
CA GLY A 80 -4.28 -1.24 -3.53
C GLY A 80 -3.84 -1.90 -4.84
N ARG A 81 -4.34 -3.12 -5.11
CA ARG A 81 -3.92 -3.96 -6.25
C ARG A 81 -3.93 -3.23 -7.61
N GLY A 82 -4.97 -2.44 -7.86
CA GLY A 82 -5.11 -1.65 -9.09
C GLY A 82 -4.01 -0.62 -9.31
N ASN A 83 -3.19 -0.32 -8.31
CA ASN A 83 -2.04 0.58 -8.48
C ASN A 83 -0.80 -0.12 -9.07
N TYR A 84 -0.83 -1.43 -9.29
CA TYR A 84 0.31 -2.16 -9.87
C TYR A 84 0.02 -2.55 -11.31
N LEU A 85 1.02 -2.41 -12.18
CA LEU A 85 0.94 -2.86 -13.57
C LEU A 85 0.91 -4.40 -13.66
N SER A 86 0.09 -4.93 -14.57
CA SER A 86 0.11 -6.34 -14.96
C SER A 86 0.79 -6.51 -16.31
N LEU A 87 2.00 -7.09 -16.32
CA LEU A 87 2.77 -7.35 -17.55
C LEU A 87 2.00 -8.21 -18.57
N ARG A 88 1.20 -9.18 -18.09
CA ARG A 88 0.36 -10.01 -18.95
C ARG A 88 -0.76 -9.20 -19.61
N ARG A 89 -1.43 -8.35 -18.85
CA ARG A 89 -2.53 -7.52 -19.38
C ARG A 89 -1.99 -6.44 -20.31
N LEU A 90 -0.86 -5.81 -19.97
CA LEU A 90 -0.14 -4.91 -20.86
C LEU A 90 0.19 -5.57 -22.20
N ARG A 91 0.71 -6.81 -22.19
CA ARG A 91 0.98 -7.56 -23.42
C ARG A 91 -0.30 -7.75 -24.25
N SER A 92 -1.37 -8.21 -23.62
CA SER A 92 -2.66 -8.40 -24.30
C SER A 92 -3.25 -7.10 -24.85
N ALA A 93 -3.15 -5.99 -24.11
CA ALA A 93 -3.61 -4.68 -24.55
C ALA A 93 -2.82 -4.19 -25.77
N ARG A 94 -1.50 -4.38 -25.78
CA ARG A 94 -0.63 -4.05 -26.93
C ARG A 94 -0.89 -4.92 -28.16
N GLU A 95 -1.18 -6.20 -27.97
CA GLU A 95 -1.55 -7.11 -29.06
C GLU A 95 -2.88 -6.70 -29.72
N LYS A 96 -3.86 -6.25 -28.93
CA LYS A 96 -5.14 -5.72 -29.44
C LYS A 96 -4.97 -4.33 -30.08
N GLY A 97 -4.07 -3.52 -29.55
CA GLY A 97 -3.69 -2.22 -30.12
C GLY A 97 -4.91 -1.33 -30.42
N ARG A 98 -5.07 -0.93 -31.69
CA ARG A 98 -6.15 -0.04 -32.15
C ARG A 98 -7.55 -0.65 -32.07
N SER A 99 -7.70 -1.96 -31.90
CA SER A 99 -9.04 -2.55 -31.73
C SER A 99 -9.59 -2.37 -30.33
N LEU A 100 -8.75 -1.95 -29.37
CA LEU A 100 -9.11 -1.74 -27.97
C LEU A 100 -9.44 -0.29 -27.65
N PHE A 101 -8.93 0.65 -28.45
CA PHE A 101 -8.98 2.08 -28.18
C PHE A 101 -9.42 2.86 -29.42
N ASP A 102 -10.41 3.72 -29.24
CA ASP A 102 -10.97 4.54 -30.32
C ASP A 102 -10.14 5.82 -30.55
N ARG A 103 -9.44 6.30 -29.50
CA ARG A 103 -8.69 7.56 -29.56
C ARG A 103 -7.20 7.31 -29.71
N GLU A 104 -6.56 8.09 -30.59
CA GLU A 104 -5.11 8.02 -30.80
C GLU A 104 -4.31 8.31 -29.53
N GLU A 105 -4.84 9.17 -28.65
CA GLU A 105 -4.23 9.48 -27.35
C GLU A 105 -4.12 8.24 -26.45
N GLU A 106 -5.15 7.39 -26.42
CA GLU A 106 -5.17 6.17 -25.60
C GLU A 106 -4.11 5.17 -26.07
N VAL A 107 -3.99 4.99 -27.39
CA VAL A 107 -2.95 4.16 -28.00
C VAL A 107 -1.55 4.69 -27.68
N ARG A 108 -1.34 6.02 -27.75
CA ARG A 108 -0.05 6.62 -27.37
C ARG A 108 0.27 6.41 -25.89
N GLN A 109 -0.72 6.53 -25.00
CA GLN A 109 -0.51 6.27 -23.58
C GLN A 109 -0.21 4.79 -23.29
N LEU A 110 -0.87 3.85 -23.98
CA LEU A 110 -0.56 2.43 -23.86
C LEU A 110 0.90 2.13 -24.24
N GLU A 111 1.39 2.71 -25.34
CA GLU A 111 2.80 2.54 -25.74
C GLU A 111 3.77 3.19 -24.74
N ARG A 112 3.43 4.34 -24.16
CA ARG A 112 4.21 4.96 -23.08
C ARG A 112 4.28 4.07 -21.83
N VAL A 113 3.15 3.48 -21.41
CA VAL A 113 3.13 2.50 -20.31
C VAL A 113 3.98 1.28 -20.68
N GLY A 114 3.93 0.84 -21.94
CA GLY A 114 4.75 -0.24 -22.46
C GLY A 114 6.25 0.01 -22.35
N ALA A 115 6.70 1.23 -22.68
CA ALA A 115 8.10 1.64 -22.53
C ALA A 115 8.50 1.74 -21.05
N TRP A 116 7.66 2.37 -20.22
CA TRP A 116 7.89 2.52 -18.78
C TRP A 116 7.96 1.18 -18.04
N ALA A 117 7.19 0.18 -18.47
CA ALA A 117 7.21 -1.16 -17.87
C ALA A 117 8.59 -1.83 -17.91
N GLY A 118 9.46 -1.43 -18.85
CA GLY A 118 10.83 -1.92 -18.94
C GLY A 118 11.84 -1.20 -18.03
N THR A 119 11.46 -0.06 -17.44
CA THR A 119 12.37 0.78 -16.63
C THR A 119 11.93 0.93 -15.17
N THR A 120 10.65 0.73 -14.86
CA THR A 120 10.13 0.82 -13.50
C THR A 120 10.69 -0.27 -12.58
N GLN A 121 10.90 0.08 -11.32
CA GLN A 121 11.41 -0.86 -10.31
C GLN A 121 10.29 -1.64 -9.61
N ASP A 122 9.14 -0.99 -9.36
CA ASP A 122 8.06 -1.59 -8.58
C ASP A 122 6.73 -1.70 -9.33
N GLY A 123 6.63 -1.15 -10.54
CA GLY A 123 5.44 -1.18 -11.37
C GLY A 123 4.25 -0.44 -10.78
N SER A 124 4.50 0.49 -9.85
CA SER A 124 3.47 1.32 -9.22
C SER A 124 3.03 2.45 -10.17
N ARG A 125 1.71 2.67 -10.31
CA ARG A 125 1.16 3.78 -11.09
C ARG A 125 1.74 5.15 -10.67
N SER A 126 2.08 5.30 -9.39
CA SER A 126 2.69 6.53 -8.86
C SER A 126 4.10 6.82 -9.36
N ASP A 127 4.78 5.82 -9.95
CA ASP A 127 6.14 5.93 -10.53
C ASP A 127 6.09 6.29 -12.03
N LEU A 128 4.89 6.47 -12.60
CA LEU A 128 4.73 7.02 -13.95
C LEU A 128 4.97 8.53 -13.95
N ASP A 129 5.64 9.02 -14.98
CA ASP A 129 5.91 10.46 -15.20
C ASP A 129 4.68 11.24 -15.69
N PHE A 130 3.55 10.57 -15.88
CA PHE A 130 2.28 11.15 -16.28
C PHE A 130 1.11 10.41 -15.63
N GLN A 131 -0.04 11.08 -15.58
CA GLN A 131 -1.28 10.46 -15.15
C GLN A 131 -1.95 9.75 -16.34
N PRO A 132 -2.03 8.41 -16.36
CA PRO A 132 -2.71 7.69 -17.43
C PRO A 132 -4.22 7.93 -17.37
N LEU A 133 -4.86 7.92 -18.54
CA LEU A 133 -6.30 7.91 -18.67
C LEU A 133 -6.87 6.66 -17.97
N PRO A 134 -8.01 6.76 -17.25
CA PRO A 134 -8.62 5.62 -16.58
C PRO A 134 -8.83 4.43 -17.52
N VAL A 135 -9.38 4.68 -18.72
CA VAL A 135 -9.62 3.65 -19.74
C VAL A 135 -8.35 2.90 -20.16
N VAL A 136 -7.19 3.56 -20.18
CA VAL A 136 -5.91 2.92 -20.52
C VAL A 136 -5.38 2.13 -19.33
N TRP A 137 -5.42 2.71 -18.13
CA TRP A 137 -4.93 2.06 -16.93
C TRP A 137 -5.76 0.83 -16.55
N ASP A 138 -7.08 0.92 -16.73
CA ASP A 138 -8.02 -0.16 -16.44
C ASP A 138 -7.72 -1.42 -17.25
N GLU A 139 -7.21 -1.27 -18.48
CA GLU A 139 -6.82 -2.38 -19.35
C GLU A 139 -5.51 -3.06 -18.92
N VAL A 140 -4.61 -2.35 -18.25
CA VAL A 140 -3.25 -2.83 -17.95
C VAL A 140 -2.99 -3.11 -16.46
N GLN A 141 -3.83 -2.60 -15.56
CA GLN A 141 -3.64 -2.75 -14.11
C GLN A 141 -3.79 -4.20 -13.64
N SER A 142 -3.14 -4.54 -12.54
CA SER A 142 -3.36 -5.79 -11.83
C SER A 142 -4.77 -5.80 -11.25
N ASP A 143 -5.51 -6.84 -11.59
CA ASP A 143 -6.89 -7.05 -11.19
C ASP A 143 -7.02 -8.44 -10.55
N ARG A 144 -7.93 -8.59 -9.58
CA ARG A 144 -8.15 -9.86 -8.85
C ARG A 144 -8.78 -10.89 -9.77
N ASP A 145 -9.81 -10.51 -10.51
CA ASP A 145 -10.65 -11.44 -11.27
C ASP A 145 -9.92 -11.99 -12.50
N ASN A 146 -9.04 -11.19 -13.08
CA ASN A 146 -8.19 -11.61 -14.19
C ASN A 146 -6.85 -12.25 -13.74
N CYS A 147 -6.56 -12.32 -12.44
CA CYS A 147 -5.27 -12.84 -11.99
C CYS A 147 -5.20 -14.37 -12.05
N GLN A 148 -4.23 -14.90 -12.78
CA GLN A 148 -3.96 -16.35 -12.83
C GLN A 148 -3.05 -16.83 -11.67
N GLY A 149 -2.68 -15.95 -10.74
CA GLY A 149 -1.83 -16.27 -9.60
C GLY A 149 -0.54 -17.00 -10.02
N LYS A 150 -0.32 -18.19 -9.43
CA LYS A 150 0.89 -18.99 -9.66
C LYS A 150 1.02 -19.53 -11.09
N THR A 151 -0.07 -19.72 -11.82
CA THR A 151 -0.04 -20.22 -13.21
C THR A 151 0.16 -19.11 -14.23
N CYS A 152 0.19 -17.85 -13.79
CA CYS A 152 0.43 -16.71 -14.66
C CYS A 152 1.81 -16.83 -15.34
N PRO A 153 1.91 -16.69 -16.68
CA PRO A 153 3.18 -16.76 -17.41
C PRO A 153 4.23 -15.74 -16.94
N THR A 154 3.77 -14.59 -16.42
CA THR A 154 4.63 -13.50 -15.94
C THR A 154 4.70 -13.47 -14.41
N SER A 155 4.39 -14.55 -13.70
CA SER A 155 4.30 -14.58 -12.22
C SER A 155 5.61 -14.22 -11.53
N ARG A 156 6.76 -14.61 -12.11
CA ARG A 156 8.11 -14.32 -11.57
C ARG A 156 8.42 -12.83 -11.59
N GLU A 157 8.10 -12.16 -12.68
CA GLU A 157 8.33 -10.72 -12.92
C GLU A 157 7.13 -9.85 -12.49
N CYS A 158 6.10 -10.44 -11.88
CA CYS A 158 4.90 -9.72 -11.53
C CYS A 158 5.14 -8.74 -10.37
N PHE A 159 5.01 -7.44 -10.68
CA PHE A 159 5.14 -6.33 -9.73
C PHE A 159 4.26 -6.49 -8.49
N TYR A 160 2.99 -6.86 -8.66
CA TYR A 160 2.08 -7.09 -7.53
C TYR A 160 2.54 -8.25 -6.63
N HIS A 161 2.98 -9.37 -7.20
CA HIS A 161 3.51 -10.48 -6.41
C HIS A 161 4.83 -10.11 -5.72
N ALA A 162 5.68 -9.31 -6.36
CA ALA A 162 6.91 -8.80 -5.74
C ALA A 162 6.61 -7.84 -4.58
N ALA A 163 5.64 -6.95 -4.74
CA ALA A 163 5.16 -6.08 -3.66
C ALA A 163 4.58 -6.89 -2.49
N ARG A 164 3.79 -7.94 -2.78
CA ARG A 164 3.26 -8.84 -1.75
C ARG A 164 4.38 -9.54 -0.98
N ARG A 165 5.40 -10.07 -1.67
CA ARG A 165 6.57 -10.70 -1.01
C ARG A 165 7.32 -9.71 -0.09
N ARG A 166 7.51 -8.47 -0.54
CA ARG A 166 8.14 -7.41 0.28
C ARG A 166 7.31 -7.08 1.52
N MET A 167 5.99 -6.97 1.38
CA MET A 167 5.06 -6.78 2.50
C MET A 167 5.10 -7.93 3.52
N GLU A 168 5.17 -9.17 3.06
CA GLU A 168 5.31 -10.32 3.96
C GLU A 168 6.64 -10.30 4.74
N ALA A 169 7.73 -9.84 4.11
CA ALA A 169 9.06 -9.79 4.73
C ALA A 169 9.27 -8.60 5.69
N ALA A 170 8.62 -7.46 5.45
CA ALA A 170 8.85 -6.22 6.21
C ALA A 170 8.27 -6.25 7.63
N GLN A 171 8.91 -5.60 8.60
CA GLN A 171 8.37 -5.45 9.96
C GLN A 171 7.32 -4.33 10.02
N VAL A 172 7.49 -3.29 9.21
CA VAL A 172 6.56 -2.14 9.14
C VAL A 172 5.89 -2.09 7.78
N VAL A 173 4.56 -2.11 7.77
CA VAL A 173 3.75 -2.00 6.55
C VAL A 173 2.95 -0.72 6.62
N ILE A 174 3.18 0.18 5.67
CA ILE A 174 2.44 1.44 5.56
C ILE A 174 1.35 1.27 4.51
N VAL A 175 0.14 1.69 4.85
CA VAL A 175 -1.04 1.65 3.97
C VAL A 175 -1.84 2.94 4.11
N ASN A 176 -2.75 3.17 3.18
CA ASN A 176 -3.80 4.13 3.43
C ASN A 176 -4.97 3.50 4.22
N HIS A 177 -5.85 4.33 4.76
CA HIS A 177 -7.06 3.86 5.48
C HIS A 177 -7.95 2.97 4.62
N ALA A 178 -8.15 3.31 3.34
CA ALA A 178 -8.97 2.54 2.43
C ALA A 178 -8.48 1.08 2.26
N VAL A 179 -7.17 0.88 2.09
CA VAL A 179 -6.55 -0.44 1.96
C VAL A 179 -6.71 -1.23 3.25
N TYR A 180 -6.52 -0.60 4.41
CA TYR A 180 -6.69 -1.26 5.70
C TYR A 180 -8.16 -1.71 5.91
N LEU A 181 -9.12 -0.83 5.64
CA LEU A 181 -10.54 -1.12 5.79
C LEU A 181 -11.01 -2.19 4.80
N THR A 182 -10.49 -2.19 3.57
CA THR A 182 -10.73 -3.26 2.59
C THR A 182 -10.20 -4.60 3.10
N ASP A 183 -9.00 -4.62 3.69
CA ASP A 183 -8.45 -5.84 4.29
C ASP A 183 -9.32 -6.34 5.45
N LEU A 184 -9.82 -5.43 6.29
CA LEU A 184 -10.71 -5.78 7.40
C LEU A 184 -12.02 -6.42 6.92
N ALA A 185 -12.60 -5.92 5.82
CA ALA A 185 -13.77 -6.52 5.18
C ALA A 185 -13.46 -7.92 4.64
N LEU A 186 -12.35 -8.08 3.92
CA LEU A 186 -11.92 -9.39 3.41
C LEU A 186 -11.72 -10.43 4.53
N ARG A 187 -11.17 -10.00 5.68
CA ARG A 187 -10.95 -10.89 6.83
C ARG A 187 -12.24 -11.47 7.39
N ARG A 188 -13.34 -10.72 7.33
CA ARG A 188 -14.67 -11.21 7.72
C ARG A 188 -15.19 -12.32 6.81
N GLU A 189 -14.72 -12.35 5.57
CA GLU A 189 -15.03 -13.37 4.56
C GLU A 189 -14.00 -14.52 4.55
N GLY A 190 -13.04 -14.54 5.49
CA GLY A 190 -12.01 -15.58 5.59
C GLY A 190 -10.83 -15.41 4.62
N ALA A 191 -10.64 -14.22 4.05
CA ALA A 191 -9.51 -13.88 3.19
C ALA A 191 -8.70 -12.71 3.77
N ASN A 192 -7.44 -12.55 3.40
CA ASN A 192 -6.65 -11.39 3.79
C ASN A 192 -5.76 -10.90 2.64
N PHE A 193 -5.62 -9.58 2.55
CA PHE A 193 -4.67 -8.92 1.68
C PHE A 193 -3.39 -8.56 2.44
N LEU A 194 -3.54 -7.89 3.58
CA LEU A 194 -2.43 -7.55 4.47
C LEU A 194 -2.03 -8.79 5.28
N PRO A 195 -0.75 -8.89 5.67
CA PRO A 195 -0.29 -9.94 6.57
C PRO A 195 -0.96 -9.83 7.94
N ASP A 196 -0.91 -10.92 8.69
CA ASP A 196 -1.23 -10.85 10.12
C ASP A 196 -0.25 -9.92 10.82
N HIS A 197 -0.77 -9.14 11.74
CA HIS A 197 -0.04 -8.09 12.44
C HIS A 197 -0.53 -7.95 13.87
N ASP A 198 0.38 -7.56 14.75
CA ASP A 198 0.14 -7.47 16.18
C ASP A 198 -0.26 -6.07 16.63
N VAL A 199 0.14 -5.06 15.84
CA VAL A 199 -0.09 -3.65 16.14
C VAL A 199 -0.60 -2.96 14.87
N ALA A 200 -1.71 -2.26 15.02
CA ALA A 200 -2.25 -1.36 14.01
C ALA A 200 -2.26 0.07 14.56
N ILE A 201 -1.67 0.99 13.80
CA ILE A 201 -1.59 2.41 14.14
C ILE A 201 -2.40 3.18 13.09
N PHE A 202 -3.36 3.98 13.54
CA PHE A 202 -4.14 4.86 12.66
C PHE A 202 -3.71 6.30 12.90
N ASP A 203 -2.94 6.84 11.97
CA ASP A 203 -2.58 8.24 11.93
C ASP A 203 -3.69 9.05 11.24
N GLU A 204 -3.97 10.25 11.73
CA GLU A 204 -5.14 11.05 11.31
C GLU A 204 -6.47 10.27 11.39
N ALA A 205 -6.63 9.49 12.48
CA ALA A 205 -7.79 8.61 12.72
C ALA A 205 -9.15 9.33 12.67
N HIS A 206 -9.19 10.65 12.81
CA HIS A 206 -10.39 11.46 12.63
C HIS A 206 -11.01 11.34 11.22
N THR A 207 -10.22 10.94 10.22
CA THR A 207 -10.69 10.71 8.84
C THR A 207 -11.24 9.31 8.61
N LEU A 208 -11.03 8.38 9.55
CA LEU A 208 -11.30 6.96 9.37
C LEU A 208 -12.79 6.67 9.15
N GLU A 209 -13.68 7.40 9.83
CA GLU A 209 -15.14 7.25 9.69
C GLU A 209 -15.62 7.59 8.27
N GLY A 210 -15.13 8.69 7.71
CA GLY A 210 -15.46 9.11 6.34
C GLY A 210 -14.99 8.06 5.33
N VAL A 211 -13.72 7.62 5.45
CA VAL A 211 -13.16 6.60 4.55
C VAL A 211 -13.91 5.27 4.69
N ALA A 212 -14.32 4.88 5.90
CA ALA A 212 -15.12 3.67 6.10
C ALA A 212 -16.49 3.77 5.43
N SER A 213 -17.14 4.93 5.52
CA SER A 213 -18.44 5.17 4.87
C SER A 213 -18.33 5.07 3.35
N ASP A 214 -17.29 5.67 2.76
CA ASP A 214 -17.09 5.65 1.30
C ASP A 214 -16.73 4.27 0.76
N HIS A 215 -15.96 3.47 1.50
CA HIS A 215 -15.42 2.20 1.03
C HIS A 215 -16.22 0.96 1.45
N LEU A 216 -16.99 1.05 2.54
CA LEU A 216 -17.81 -0.06 3.06
C LEU A 216 -19.32 0.25 3.00
N GLY A 217 -19.70 1.47 2.63
CA GLY A 217 -21.09 1.86 2.47
C GLY A 217 -21.70 1.26 1.20
N GLU A 218 -22.99 0.91 1.29
CA GLU A 218 -23.80 0.56 0.13
C GLU A 218 -24.61 1.79 -0.30
N THR A 219 -24.46 2.21 -1.55
CA THR A 219 -25.32 3.25 -2.14
C THR A 219 -26.60 2.59 -2.62
N ILE A 220 -27.72 2.87 -1.94
CA ILE A 220 -29.04 2.47 -2.42
C ILE A 220 -29.53 3.57 -3.37
N SER A 221 -29.49 3.30 -4.67
CA SER A 221 -29.98 4.19 -5.74
C SER A 221 -31.30 3.72 -6.31
#